data_AF-A0A837NCD2-F1
#
_entry.id   AF-A0A837NCD2-F1
#
_cell.length_a   1.000
_cell.length_b   1.000
_cell.length_c   1.000
_cell.angle_alpha   90.00
_cell.angle_beta   90.00
_cell.angle_gamma   90.00
#
_symmetry.space_group_name_H-M   'P 1'
#
loop_
_entity.id
_entity.type
_entity.pdbx_description
1 polymer ?
#
loop_
_entity_poly.entity_id
_entity_poly.type
_entity_poly.pdbx_seq_one_letter_code
_entity_poly.pdbx_strand_id
1 'polypeptide(L)'
;TELFEKRQEFRDEIIAVIGNDLNGYVLEDVAIDYLEQTPKSLLDQFNILDAQGIRKITELTAAQNVVTNELEQNEKLAITKKNVEAREALLALERQQAEAEARQKREIETIRAREEAETAKVQEEQRQL
;
A
#
# COMPACT_ATOMS: atom_id res chain seq x y z
N THR A 1 -6.18 -27.32 -3.88
CA THR A 1 -6.16 -27.48 -2.42
C THR A 1 -6.75 -28.80 -1.98
N GLU A 2 -7.60 -29.46 -2.79
CA GLU A 2 -8.21 -30.75 -2.47
C GLU A 2 -7.23 -31.82 -1.96
N LEU A 3 -6.01 -31.93 -2.50
CA LEU A 3 -5.04 -32.94 -2.02
C LEU A 3 -4.50 -32.63 -0.61
N PHE A 4 -4.40 -31.35 -0.22
CA PHE A 4 -4.06 -30.95 1.14
C PHE A 4 -5.22 -31.19 2.11
N GLU A 5 -6.45 -30.94 1.65
CA GLU A 5 -7.67 -31.10 2.45
C GLU A 5 -8.05 -32.57 2.61
N LYS A 6 -7.81 -33.40 1.58
CA LYS A 6 -8.14 -34.83 1.52
C LYS A 6 -6.92 -35.73 1.75
N ARG A 7 -5.91 -35.23 2.45
CA ARG A 7 -4.64 -35.95 2.70
C ARG A 7 -4.88 -37.33 3.32
N GLN A 8 -5.87 -37.43 4.20
CA GLN A 8 -6.23 -38.67 4.88
C GLN A 8 -6.94 -39.65 3.93
N GLU A 9 -7.87 -39.18 3.11
CA GLU A 9 -8.53 -39.99 2.08
C GLU A 9 -7.51 -40.54 1.07
N PHE A 10 -6.58 -39.69 0.61
CA PHE A 10 -5.52 -40.11 -0.31
C PHE A 10 -4.58 -41.16 0.30
N ARG A 11 -4.22 -41.02 1.58
CA ARG A 11 -3.46 -42.05 2.31
C ARG A 11 -4.23 -43.37 2.38
N ASP A 12 -5.51 -43.31 2.72
CA ASP A 12 -6.34 -44.50 2.88
C ASP A 12 -6.53 -45.21 1.52
N GLU A 13 -6.63 -44.46 0.42
CA GLU A 13 -6.59 -45.01 -0.95
C GLU A 13 -5.26 -45.70 -1.29
N ILE A 14 -4.11 -45.14 -0.89
CA ILE A 14 -2.79 -45.78 -1.07
C ILE A 14 -2.76 -47.14 -0.36
N ILE A 15 -3.23 -47.21 0.88
CA ILE A 15 -3.27 -48.46 1.65
C ILE A 15 -4.19 -49.49 0.99
N ALA A 16 -5.36 -49.06 0.51
CA ALA A 16 -6.31 -49.94 -0.16
C ALA A 16 -5.76 -50.56 -1.46
N VAL A 17 -5.01 -49.78 -2.24
CA VAL A 17 -4.46 -50.21 -3.53
C VAL A 17 -3.19 -51.03 -3.36
N ILE A 18 -2.24 -50.59 -2.54
CA ILE A 18 -0.89 -51.19 -2.45
C ILE A 18 -0.80 -52.23 -1.33
N GLY A 19 -1.54 -52.05 -0.22
CA GLY A 19 -1.42 -52.90 0.97
C GLY A 19 -1.72 -54.38 0.76
N ASN A 20 -2.38 -54.74 -0.35
CA ASN A 20 -2.74 -56.11 -0.69
C ASN A 20 -1.75 -56.83 -1.61
N ASP A 21 -0.82 -56.13 -2.28
CA ASP A 21 0.07 -56.69 -3.31
C ASP A 21 1.54 -56.35 -3.08
N LEU A 22 2.10 -56.92 -2.01
CA LEU A 22 3.46 -56.62 -1.56
C LEU A 22 4.34 -57.87 -1.42
N ASN A 23 4.23 -58.88 -2.30
CA ASN A 23 5.22 -59.99 -2.42
C ASN A 23 5.81 -60.53 -1.08
N GLY A 24 4.97 -60.74 -0.06
CA GLY A 24 5.39 -61.24 1.26
C GLY A 24 5.64 -60.17 2.35
N TYR A 25 5.47 -58.89 2.04
CA TYR A 25 5.47 -57.77 2.98
C TYR A 25 4.04 -57.27 3.23
N VAL A 26 3.81 -56.66 4.40
CA VAL A 26 2.54 -56.03 4.77
C VAL A 26 2.80 -54.55 5.02
N LEU A 27 1.96 -53.70 4.44
CA LEU A 27 1.99 -52.27 4.68
C LEU A 27 1.30 -51.97 6.02
N GLU A 28 2.06 -51.51 7.02
CA GLU A 28 1.54 -51.26 8.37
C GLU A 28 0.97 -49.84 8.53
N ASP A 29 1.67 -48.82 8.03
CA ASP A 29 1.21 -47.42 8.02
C ASP A 29 1.83 -46.64 6.85
N VAL A 30 1.17 -45.57 6.42
CA VAL A 30 1.64 -44.65 5.38
C VAL A 30 1.54 -43.22 5.91
N ALA A 31 2.68 -42.54 5.99
CA ALA A 31 2.69 -41.10 6.26
C ALA A 31 3.21 -40.37 5.01
N ILE A 32 2.47 -39.35 4.58
CA ILE A 32 3.01 -38.36 3.64
C ILE A 32 3.90 -37.45 4.46
N ASP A 33 5.17 -37.29 4.12
CA ASP A 33 6.09 -36.44 4.88
C ASP A 33 5.98 -34.98 4.41
N TYR A 34 6.13 -34.78 3.10
CA TYR A 34 6.15 -33.45 2.49
C TYR A 34 5.26 -33.41 1.25
N LEU A 35 4.42 -32.38 1.18
CA LEU A 35 3.58 -32.11 0.03
C LEU A 35 3.70 -30.63 -0.31
N GLU A 36 4.34 -30.33 -1.42
CA GLU A 36 4.43 -28.97 -1.97
C GLU A 36 4.31 -29.01 -3.48
N GLN A 37 4.02 -27.83 -4.06
CA GLN A 37 4.01 -27.66 -5.50
C GLN A 37 5.43 -27.83 -6.04
N THR A 38 5.59 -28.65 -7.08
CA THR A 38 6.87 -28.77 -7.78
C THR A 38 7.33 -27.40 -8.31
N PRO A 39 8.56 -26.98 -8.03
CA PRO A 39 9.13 -25.76 -8.57
C PRO A 39 9.03 -25.73 -10.10
N LYS A 40 8.62 -24.59 -10.66
CA LYS A 40 8.45 -24.44 -12.11
C LYS A 40 9.72 -24.78 -12.91
N SER A 41 10.89 -24.56 -12.32
CA SER A 41 12.20 -24.89 -12.92
C SER A 41 12.46 -26.38 -13.10
N LEU A 42 11.73 -27.24 -12.37
CA LEU A 42 11.86 -28.69 -12.42
C LEU A 42 10.81 -29.34 -13.32
N LEU A 43 9.90 -28.56 -13.90
CA LEU A 43 8.84 -29.06 -14.79
C LEU A 43 9.35 -29.15 -16.24
N ASP A 44 9.06 -30.26 -16.91
CA ASP A 44 9.42 -30.47 -18.31
C ASP A 44 8.32 -29.93 -19.25
N GLN A 45 8.66 -28.97 -20.09
CA GLN A 45 7.72 -28.37 -21.05
C GLN A 45 7.26 -29.35 -22.14
N PHE A 46 8.00 -30.43 -22.39
CA PHE A 46 7.63 -31.46 -23.37
C PHE A 46 6.78 -32.58 -22.77
N ASN A 47 6.64 -32.63 -21.44
CA ASN A 47 5.70 -33.51 -20.77
C ASN A 47 4.29 -32.85 -20.75
N ILE A 48 3.28 -33.59 -21.20
CA ILE A 48 1.93 -33.06 -21.36
C ILE A 48 1.28 -32.61 -20.04
N LEU A 49 1.55 -33.31 -18.93
CA LEU A 49 1.00 -32.95 -17.62
C LEU A 49 1.70 -31.71 -17.06
N ASP A 50 3.02 -31.67 -17.15
CA ASP A 50 3.83 -30.54 -16.70
C ASP A 50 3.52 -29.28 -17.52
N ALA A 51 3.34 -29.40 -18.84
CA ALA A 51 2.96 -28.28 -19.71
C ALA A 51 1.59 -27.68 -19.31
N GLN A 52 0.61 -28.53 -18.97
CA GLN A 52 -0.68 -28.07 -18.46
C GLN A 52 -0.53 -27.36 -17.10
N GLY A 53 0.32 -27.91 -16.21
CA GLY A 53 0.67 -27.30 -14.93
C GLY A 53 1.30 -25.93 -15.10
N ILE A 54 2.34 -25.81 -15.94
CA ILE A 54 3.03 -24.56 -16.27
C ILE A 54 2.05 -23.51 -16.80
N ARG A 55 1.15 -23.91 -17.72
CA ARG A 55 0.10 -23.02 -18.24
C ARG A 55 -0.79 -22.52 -17.12
N LYS A 56 -1.25 -23.43 -16.24
CA LYS A 56 -2.16 -23.06 -15.14
C LYS A 56 -1.50 -22.14 -14.13
N ILE A 57 -0.25 -22.43 -13.75
CA ILE A 57 0.55 -21.57 -12.87
C ILE A 57 0.65 -20.18 -13.48
N THR A 58 1.02 -20.10 -14.75
CA THR A 58 1.24 -18.82 -15.45
C THR A 58 -0.04 -17.99 -15.56
N GLU A 59 -1.19 -18.63 -15.85
CA GLU A 59 -2.49 -17.97 -15.88
C GLU A 59 -2.85 -17.35 -14.52
N LEU A 60 -2.75 -18.15 -13.45
CA LEU A 60 -3.10 -17.71 -12.11
C LEU A 60 -2.16 -16.61 -11.61
N THR A 61 -0.85 -16.74 -11.82
CA THR A 61 0.11 -15.72 -11.38
C THR A 61 -0.02 -14.44 -12.19
N ALA A 62 -0.31 -14.52 -13.49
CA ALA A 62 -0.55 -13.33 -14.30
C ALA A 62 -1.78 -12.55 -13.81
N ALA A 63 -2.89 -13.24 -13.51
CA ALA A 63 -4.09 -12.60 -12.97
C ALA A 63 -3.79 -11.90 -11.63
N GLN A 64 -3.06 -12.57 -10.73
CA GLN A 64 -2.66 -11.96 -9.46
C GLN A 64 -1.74 -10.75 -9.65
N ASN A 65 -0.79 -10.82 -10.57
CA ASN A 65 0.12 -9.70 -10.85
C ASN A 65 -0.61 -8.47 -11.38
N VAL A 66 -1.64 -8.66 -12.21
CA VAL A 66 -2.49 -7.56 -12.68
C VAL A 66 -3.21 -6.90 -11.51
N VAL A 67 -3.88 -7.69 -10.65
CA VAL A 67 -4.57 -7.17 -9.46
C VAL A 67 -3.60 -6.44 -8.53
N THR A 68 -2.42 -7.02 -8.27
CA THR A 68 -1.37 -6.37 -7.47
C THR A 68 -0.97 -5.04 -8.07
N ASN A 69 -0.73 -4.97 -9.39
CA ASN A 69 -0.37 -3.72 -10.04
C ASN A 69 -1.49 -2.67 -9.95
N GLU A 70 -2.74 -3.07 -10.15
CA GLU A 70 -3.90 -2.17 -10.00
C GLU A 70 -3.97 -1.59 -8.59
N LEU A 71 -3.79 -2.41 -7.56
CA LEU A 71 -3.77 -1.98 -6.17
C LEU A 71 -2.62 -0.98 -5.92
N GLU A 72 -1.41 -1.28 -6.39
CA GLU A 72 -0.25 -0.38 -6.27
C GLU A 72 -0.48 0.98 -6.97
N GLN A 73 -1.08 0.99 -8.16
CA GLN A 73 -1.36 2.25 -8.86
C GLN A 73 -2.46 3.05 -8.15
N ASN A 74 -3.50 2.37 -7.67
CA ASN A 74 -4.57 3.01 -6.91
C ASN A 74 -4.06 3.63 -5.61
N GLU A 75 -3.17 2.93 -4.89
CA GLU A 75 -2.50 3.45 -3.70
C GLU A 75 -1.71 4.71 -4.02
N LYS A 76 -0.85 4.66 -5.06
CA LYS A 76 -0.06 5.82 -5.51
C LYS A 76 -0.96 7.01 -5.84
N LEU A 77 -2.03 6.78 -6.61
CA LEU A 77 -2.96 7.84 -6.98
C LEU A 77 -3.64 8.46 -5.76
N ALA A 78 -4.08 7.64 -4.81
CA ALA A 78 -4.72 8.11 -3.58
C ALA A 78 -3.77 8.95 -2.72
N ILE A 79 -2.51 8.51 -2.57
CA ILE A 79 -1.47 9.27 -1.87
C ILE A 79 -1.21 10.60 -2.57
N THR A 80 -0.99 10.59 -3.89
CA THR A 80 -0.73 11.81 -4.66
C THR A 80 -1.89 12.79 -4.55
N LYS A 81 -3.13 12.32 -4.67
CA LYS A 81 -4.32 13.16 -4.53
C LYS A 81 -4.38 13.82 -3.15
N LYS A 82 -4.17 13.05 -2.09
CA LYS A 82 -4.15 13.57 -0.71
C LYS A 82 -3.03 14.61 -0.51
N ASN A 83 -1.86 14.39 -1.11
CA ASN A 83 -0.75 15.34 -1.04
C ASN A 83 -1.08 16.66 -1.75
N VAL A 84 -1.73 16.61 -2.92
CA VAL A 84 -2.18 17.81 -3.64
C VAL A 84 -3.20 18.58 -2.81
N GLU A 85 -4.24 17.92 -2.32
CA GLU A 85 -5.28 18.54 -1.47
C GLU A 85 -4.67 19.19 -0.22
N ALA A 86 -3.74 18.49 0.45
CA ALA A 86 -3.04 19.02 1.61
C ALA A 86 -2.18 20.25 1.26
N ARG A 87 -1.50 20.24 0.11
CA ARG A 87 -0.67 21.36 -0.33
C ARG A 87 -1.52 22.58 -0.68
N GLU A 88 -2.65 22.39 -1.34
CA GLU A 88 -3.61 23.46 -1.64
C GLU A 88 -4.17 24.10 -0.37
N ALA A 89 -4.59 23.28 0.59
CA ALA A 89 -5.08 23.77 1.89
C ALA A 89 -4.00 24.57 2.65
N LEU A 90 -2.76 24.08 2.64
CA LEU A 90 -1.64 24.74 3.29
C LEU A 90 -1.34 26.10 2.63
N LEU A 91 -1.30 26.17 1.29
CA LEU A 91 -1.09 27.42 0.56
C LEU A 91 -2.21 28.45 0.84
N ALA A 92 -3.46 27.99 0.96
CA ALA A 92 -4.58 28.85 1.31
C ALA A 92 -4.43 29.45 2.72
N LEU A 93 -3.98 28.64 3.69
CA LEU A 93 -3.67 29.10 5.06
C LEU A 93 -2.50 30.07 5.08
N GLU A 94 -1.41 29.78 4.35
CA GLU A 94 -0.26 30.70 4.22
C GLU A 94 -0.68 32.05 3.66
N ARG A 95 -1.55 32.07 2.63
CA ARG A 95 -2.10 33.32 2.09
C ARG A 95 -2.90 34.09 3.14
N GLN A 96 -3.79 33.42 3.85
CA GLN A 96 -4.60 34.05 4.91
C GLN A 96 -3.71 34.63 6.02
N GLN A 97 -2.66 33.90 6.42
CA GLN A 97 -1.69 34.38 7.39
C GLN A 97 -0.98 35.64 6.89
N ALA A 98 -0.45 35.62 5.66
CA ALA A 98 0.24 36.77 5.07
C ALA A 98 -0.67 38.00 4.96
N GLU A 99 -1.94 37.81 4.58
CA GLU A 99 -2.94 38.89 4.55
C GLU A 99 -3.19 39.49 5.95
N ALA A 100 -3.32 38.63 6.98
CA ALA A 100 -3.51 39.06 8.36
C ALA A 100 -2.30 39.83 8.90
N GLU A 101 -1.09 39.32 8.67
CA GLU A 101 0.16 39.97 9.07
C GLU A 101 0.34 41.33 8.36
N ALA A 102 0.07 41.40 7.06
CA ALA A 102 0.15 42.66 6.30
C ALA A 102 -0.90 43.68 6.77
N ARG A 103 -2.10 43.23 7.14
CA ARG A 103 -3.12 44.09 7.74
C ARG A 103 -2.69 44.60 9.11
N GLN A 104 -2.22 43.72 9.98
CA GLN A 104 -1.73 44.10 11.31
C GLN A 104 -0.59 45.12 11.21
N LYS A 105 0.37 44.91 10.29
CA LYS A 105 1.48 45.84 10.06
C LYS A 105 0.98 47.23 9.64
N ARG A 106 0.03 47.30 8.70
CA ARG A 106 -0.58 48.57 8.27
C ARG A 106 -1.31 49.29 9.40
N GLU A 107 -2.04 48.56 10.24
CA GLU A 107 -2.74 49.12 11.40
C GLU A 107 -1.74 49.71 12.40
N ILE A 108 -0.65 48.99 12.70
CA ILE A 108 0.43 49.47 13.57
C ILE A 108 1.08 50.74 13.01
N GLU A 109 1.43 50.76 11.72
CA GLU A 109 2.05 51.92 11.07
C GLU A 109 1.12 53.15 11.09
N THR A 110 -0.18 52.95 10.89
CA THR A 110 -1.18 54.03 10.93
C THR A 110 -1.32 54.62 12.33
N ILE A 111 -1.39 53.77 13.36
CA ILE A 111 -1.45 54.21 14.76
C ILE A 111 -0.18 54.99 15.10
N ARG A 112 0.99 54.45 14.75
CA ARG A 112 2.28 55.08 15.01
C ARG A 112 2.39 56.46 14.35
N ALA A 113 2.01 56.59 13.08
CA ALA A 113 2.02 57.87 12.37
C ALA A 113 1.08 58.90 13.01
N ARG A 114 -0.10 58.45 13.49
CA ARG A 114 -1.06 59.31 14.18
C ARG A 114 -0.52 59.83 15.52
N GLU A 115 0.07 58.96 16.33
CA GLU A 115 0.67 59.32 17.62
C GLU A 115 1.88 60.26 17.43
N GLU A 116 2.73 60.00 16.43
CA GLU A 116 3.86 60.86 16.09
C GLU A 116 3.39 62.26 15.64
N ALA A 117 2.32 62.35 14.84
CA ALA A 117 1.73 63.61 14.40
C ALA A 117 1.11 64.42 15.56
N GLU A 118 0.39 63.76 16.48
CA GLU A 118 -0.13 64.46 17.66
C GLU A 118 0.97 64.92 18.62
N THR A 119 1.99 64.09 18.82
CA THR A 119 3.15 64.47 19.62
C THR A 119 3.84 65.71 19.04
N ALA A 120 4.00 65.77 17.71
CA ALA A 120 4.60 66.92 17.04
C ALA A 120 3.76 68.20 17.18
N LYS A 121 2.42 68.11 17.09
CA LYS A 121 1.53 69.27 17.32
C LYS A 121 1.65 69.80 18.74
N VAL A 122 1.61 68.92 19.74
CA VAL A 122 1.72 69.32 21.16
C VAL A 122 3.07 69.99 21.43
N GLN A 123 4.17 69.48 20.85
CA GLN A 123 5.49 70.11 20.99
C GLN A 123 5.56 71.50 20.36
N GLU A 124 4.91 71.70 19.21
CA GLU A 124 4.87 73.00 18.53
C GLU A 124 4.01 74.02 19.31
N GLU A 125 2.87 73.59 19.84
CA GLU A 125 2.03 74.41 20.73
C GLU A 125 2.78 74.82 22.01
N GLN A 126 3.56 73.91 22.61
CA GLN A 126 4.40 74.22 23.77
C GLN A 126 5.57 75.17 23.45
N ARG A 127 6.03 75.24 22.19
CA ARG A 127 7.08 76.19 21.78
C ARG A 127 6.58 77.61 21.53
N GLN A 128 5.30 77.77 21.26
CA GLN A 128 4.68 79.08 20.98
C GLN A 128 4.14 79.78 22.24
N LEU A 129 4.18 79.10 23.40
CA LEU A 129 3.93 79.63 24.74
C LEU A 129 5.22 80.14 25.39
#